data_AF-A0A948E033-F1
#
_entry.id   AF-A0A948E033-F1
#
_cell.length_a   1.000
_cell.length_b   1.000
_cell.length_c   1.000
_cell.angle_alpha   90.00
_cell.angle_beta   90.00
_cell.angle_gamma   90.00
#
_symmetry.space_group_name_H-M   'P 1'
#
loop_
_entity.id
_entity.type
_entity.pdbx_description
1 polymer ?
#
loop_
_entity_poly.entity_id
_entity_poly.type
_entity_poly.pdbx_seq_one_letter_code
_entity_poly.pdbx_strand_id
1 'polypeptide(L)'
;MTDILHISPWEFLSLSFQLGKKLYRNGIRPKHAISVWRGGTPVGLGVDAFYRMQGISMNHTTIATESYHGIGLQAQVTVKGLEHVINVVCREDDLLIIDDVYESGNTIKEIIETIQRGARANTPRNIYIATIHSKPENHRYTDYPIISVAELPGNIWIDYPHELADLVTADPSDPLIKEKDPHVWNLLHGFDDNYKGRPNAVKSYLPPDKIYYDSIRLALRIALTEKYVPDFLIALWPGGINACLPFHEVLKYLHKKELISKVPDHISLNTTRTHLTYRSNIIGLKYLTDRIEKNHHVLLMETAFRSGRLMSDVVGKLKETLRRNLSLDNVKIATLYYNPDDDSTWTVKPFREKPDFYLEKTSENLIYPTNIHRLSSPLEQIRQIDAELYKSIYT
;
A
#
# COMPACT_ATOMS: atom_id res chain seq x y z
N MET A 1 29.63 -9.48 -5.24
CA MET A 1 28.33 -9.16 -5.88
C MET A 1 27.29 -9.26 -4.78
N THR A 2 26.41 -8.29 -4.66
CA THR A 2 25.28 -8.37 -3.72
C THR A 2 24.24 -9.28 -4.38
N ASP A 3 23.91 -10.40 -3.75
CA ASP A 3 22.86 -11.29 -4.26
C ASP A 3 21.51 -10.60 -4.08
N ILE A 4 20.72 -10.53 -5.16
CA ILE A 4 19.40 -9.90 -5.17
C ILE A 4 18.33 -11.00 -5.11
N LEU A 5 17.42 -10.87 -4.16
CA LEU A 5 16.22 -11.70 -4.04
C LEU A 5 15.02 -10.92 -4.60
N HIS A 6 14.60 -11.28 -5.81
CA HIS A 6 13.43 -10.69 -6.46
C HIS A 6 12.15 -11.34 -5.93
N ILE A 7 11.25 -10.52 -5.38
CA ILE A 7 9.95 -10.98 -4.89
C ILE A 7 8.86 -10.61 -5.91
N SER A 8 8.14 -11.62 -6.41
CA SER A 8 7.03 -11.40 -7.34
C SER A 8 5.76 -10.87 -6.63
N PRO A 9 4.82 -10.21 -7.33
CA PRO A 9 3.55 -9.79 -6.75
C PRO A 9 2.75 -10.93 -6.10
N TRP A 10 2.79 -12.13 -6.68
CA TRP A 10 2.14 -13.33 -6.13
C TRP A 10 2.80 -13.82 -4.86
N GLU A 11 4.12 -13.89 -4.86
CA GLU A 11 4.89 -14.31 -3.69
C GLU A 11 4.71 -13.33 -2.54
N PHE A 12 4.74 -12.02 -2.82
CA PHE A 12 4.51 -10.99 -1.82
C PHE A 12 3.13 -11.09 -1.17
N LEU A 13 2.08 -11.33 -1.95
CA LEU A 13 0.73 -11.61 -1.44
C LEU A 13 0.72 -12.87 -0.55
N SER A 14 1.31 -13.95 -1.06
CA SER A 14 1.40 -15.25 -0.38
C SER A 14 2.07 -15.12 0.99
N LEU A 15 3.24 -14.48 1.03
CA LEU A 15 4.01 -14.19 2.24
C LEU A 15 3.22 -13.33 3.24
N SER A 16 2.44 -12.36 2.77
CA SER A 16 1.57 -11.53 3.63
C SER A 16 0.50 -12.37 4.34
N PHE A 17 -0.11 -13.35 3.65
CA PHE A 17 -1.05 -14.29 4.26
C PHE A 17 -0.36 -15.29 5.20
N GLN A 18 0.83 -15.78 4.84
CA GLN A 18 1.63 -16.64 5.71
C GLN A 18 1.98 -15.95 7.03
N LEU A 19 2.32 -14.66 6.98
CA LEU A 19 2.58 -13.86 8.18
C LEU A 19 1.33 -13.79 9.07
N GLY A 20 0.17 -13.46 8.49
CA GLY A 20 -1.10 -13.43 9.22
C GLY A 20 -1.42 -14.77 9.90
N LYS A 21 -1.20 -15.87 9.18
CA LYS A 21 -1.34 -17.23 9.72
C LYS A 21 -0.37 -17.56 10.83
N LYS A 22 0.91 -17.18 10.68
CA LYS A 22 1.96 -17.41 11.69
C LYS A 22 1.63 -16.66 12.99
N LEU A 23 1.25 -15.39 12.89
CA LEU A 23 0.77 -14.58 14.02
C LEU A 23 -0.45 -15.22 14.70
N TYR A 24 -1.43 -15.65 13.91
CA TYR A 24 -2.64 -16.29 14.42
C TYR A 24 -2.33 -17.61 15.16
N ARG A 25 -1.48 -18.47 14.59
CA ARG A 25 -1.05 -19.74 15.22
C ARG A 25 -0.26 -19.52 16.52
N ASN A 26 0.48 -18.42 16.61
CA ASN A 26 1.18 -18.01 17.84
C ASN A 26 0.27 -17.38 18.91
N GLY A 27 -1.06 -17.40 18.72
CA GLY A 27 -2.00 -16.86 19.70
C GLY A 27 -2.10 -15.33 19.75
N ILE A 28 -1.44 -14.62 18.82
CA ILE A 28 -1.44 -13.15 18.79
C ILE A 28 -2.79 -12.67 18.24
N ARG A 29 -3.52 -11.85 19.02
CA ARG A 29 -4.88 -11.37 18.67
C ARG A 29 -4.95 -9.86 18.89
N PRO A 30 -4.28 -9.07 18.02
CA PRO A 30 -4.12 -7.65 18.25
C PRO A 30 -5.42 -6.91 18.00
N LYS A 31 -5.78 -6.00 18.90
CA LYS A 31 -6.91 -5.08 18.70
C LYS A 31 -6.51 -3.94 17.77
N HIS A 32 -5.24 -3.55 17.81
CA HIS A 32 -4.67 -2.48 16.98
C HIS A 32 -3.54 -3.02 16.11
N ALA A 33 -3.54 -2.63 14.84
CA ALA A 33 -2.44 -2.92 13.92
C ALA A 33 -1.98 -1.62 13.23
N ILE A 34 -0.67 -1.50 13.05
CA ILE A 34 -0.04 -0.37 12.39
C ILE A 34 0.86 -0.91 11.28
N SER A 35 0.59 -0.54 10.03
CA SER A 35 1.52 -0.76 8.93
C SER A 35 2.44 0.43 8.75
N VAL A 36 3.73 0.17 8.60
CA VAL A 36 4.70 1.18 8.18
C VAL A 36 4.51 1.45 6.69
N TRP A 37 4.19 2.70 6.36
CA TRP A 37 4.10 3.17 4.98
C TRP A 37 5.52 3.41 4.46
N ARG A 38 5.90 2.89 3.30
CA ARG A 38 5.04 2.33 2.23
C ARG A 38 4.90 0.82 2.26
N GLY A 39 6.01 0.09 2.26
CA GLY A 39 6.07 -1.34 1.95
C GLY A 39 5.33 -2.25 2.94
N GLY A 40 5.31 -1.90 4.22
CA GLY A 40 4.55 -2.62 5.26
C GLY A 40 3.03 -2.56 5.12
N THR A 41 2.50 -1.69 4.25
CA THR A 41 1.04 -1.52 4.10
C THR A 41 0.38 -2.68 3.36
N PRO A 42 0.79 -3.06 2.14
CA PRO A 42 0.32 -4.29 1.50
C PRO A 42 0.42 -5.52 2.39
N VAL A 43 1.51 -5.65 3.16
CA VAL A 43 1.71 -6.75 4.12
C VAL A 43 0.61 -6.75 5.16
N GLY A 44 0.35 -5.60 5.76
CA GLY A 44 -0.75 -5.44 6.71
C GLY A 44 -2.11 -5.73 6.10
N LEU A 45 -2.35 -5.42 4.83
CA LEU A 45 -3.61 -5.78 4.14
C LEU A 45 -3.78 -7.29 4.03
N GLY A 46 -2.71 -8.04 3.75
CA GLY A 46 -2.75 -9.50 3.75
C GLY A 46 -2.97 -10.09 5.15
N VAL A 47 -2.31 -9.53 6.17
CA VAL A 47 -2.52 -9.90 7.58
C VAL A 47 -3.97 -9.63 8.00
N ASP A 48 -4.50 -8.43 7.75
CA ASP A 48 -5.89 -8.05 8.05
C ASP A 48 -6.90 -8.93 7.30
N ALA A 49 -6.64 -9.22 6.03
CA ALA A 49 -7.45 -10.16 5.25
C ALA A 49 -7.50 -11.55 5.89
N PHE A 50 -6.34 -12.09 6.32
CA PHE A 50 -6.28 -13.38 6.99
C PHE A 50 -7.09 -13.38 8.29
N TYR A 51 -6.91 -12.36 9.15
CA TYR A 51 -7.63 -12.27 10.42
C TYR A 51 -9.16 -12.18 10.22
N ARG A 52 -9.61 -11.45 9.20
CA ARG A 52 -11.04 -11.39 8.83
C ARG A 52 -11.59 -12.74 8.42
N MET A 53 -10.82 -13.57 7.71
CA MET A 53 -11.22 -14.94 7.38
C MET A 53 -11.38 -15.82 8.63
N GLN A 54 -10.70 -15.49 9.73
CA GLN A 54 -10.84 -16.15 11.03
C GLN A 54 -11.95 -15.50 11.90
N GLY A 55 -12.72 -14.55 11.37
CA GLY A 55 -13.75 -13.83 12.11
C GLY A 55 -13.22 -12.76 13.06
N ILE A 56 -11.96 -12.34 12.91
CA ILE A 56 -11.31 -11.37 13.80
C ILE A 56 -11.12 -10.05 13.05
N SER A 57 -11.58 -8.97 13.67
CA SER A 57 -11.41 -7.61 13.16
C SER A 57 -10.33 -6.88 13.94
N MET A 58 -9.42 -6.23 13.22
CA MET A 58 -8.38 -5.38 13.81
C MET A 58 -8.63 -3.93 13.44
N ASN A 59 -8.30 -3.01 14.36
CA ASN A 59 -8.20 -1.59 14.02
C ASN A 59 -6.85 -1.36 13.32
N HIS A 60 -6.82 -1.67 12.03
CA HIS A 60 -5.63 -1.54 11.20
C HIS A 60 -5.50 -0.13 10.63
N THR A 61 -4.32 0.47 10.81
CA THR A 61 -3.99 1.82 10.36
C THR A 61 -2.58 1.86 9.76
N THR A 62 -2.23 2.95 9.07
CA THR A 62 -0.92 3.16 8.44
C THR A 62 -0.28 4.39 9.01
N ILE A 63 1.05 4.38 9.07
CA ILE A 63 1.86 5.52 9.50
C ILE A 63 2.94 5.79 8.47
N ALA A 64 3.21 7.06 8.20
CA ALA A 64 4.33 7.45 7.35
C ALA A 64 5.50 7.88 8.24
N THR A 65 6.70 7.44 7.88
CA THR A 65 7.94 7.87 8.52
C THR A 65 8.73 8.74 7.55
N GLU A 66 9.15 9.90 8.01
CA GLU A 66 10.03 10.80 7.24
C GLU A 66 11.42 10.72 7.85
N SER A 67 12.44 10.39 7.04
CA SER A 67 13.83 10.46 7.44
C SER A 67 14.41 11.83 7.04
N TYR A 68 14.64 12.70 8.02
CA TYR A 68 15.34 13.96 7.77
C TYR A 68 16.84 13.71 7.57
N HIS A 69 17.36 13.92 6.36
CA HIS A 69 18.80 13.89 6.10
C HIS A 69 19.35 15.32 6.19
N GLY A 70 19.68 15.76 7.40
CA GLY A 70 20.53 16.94 7.59
C GLY A 70 21.98 16.57 7.32
N ILE A 71 22.73 17.41 6.58
CA ILE A 71 24.15 17.21 6.32
C ILE A 71 24.89 17.10 7.68
N GLY A 72 25.37 15.90 8.02
CA GLY A 72 26.18 15.64 9.21
C GLY A 72 25.47 15.13 10.48
N LEU A 73 24.16 14.85 10.44
CA LEU A 73 23.42 14.26 11.58
C LEU A 73 22.81 12.91 11.20
N GLN A 74 22.76 11.98 12.16
CA GLN A 74 21.93 10.77 12.05
C GLN A 74 20.51 11.18 11.66
N ALA A 75 19.93 10.51 10.66
CA ALA A 75 18.62 10.87 10.16
C ALA A 75 17.57 10.71 11.28
N GLN A 76 17.00 11.82 11.73
CA GLN A 76 15.94 11.78 12.73
C GLN A 76 14.65 11.35 12.02
N VAL A 77 14.10 10.21 12.41
CA VAL A 77 12.86 9.68 11.86
C VAL A 77 11.68 10.37 12.53
N THR A 78 10.90 11.14 11.78
CA THR A 78 9.64 11.72 12.28
C THR A 78 8.48 10.81 11.91
N VAL A 79 7.76 10.31 12.91
CA VAL A 79 6.59 9.45 12.70
C VAL A 79 5.33 10.31 12.60
N LYS A 80 4.62 10.22 11.46
CA LYS A 80 3.37 10.93 11.21
C LYS A 80 2.19 9.98 11.21
N GLY A 81 1.05 10.46 11.70
CA GLY A 81 -0.18 9.69 11.74
C GLY A 81 -0.27 8.71 12.91
N LEU A 82 0.53 8.83 13.98
CA LEU A 82 0.33 8.00 15.18
C LEU A 82 -0.79 8.49 16.11
N GLU A 83 -1.23 9.74 15.95
CA GLU A 83 -2.19 10.40 16.84
C GLU A 83 -3.49 9.62 17.01
N HIS A 84 -4.02 9.04 15.93
CA HIS A 84 -5.25 8.27 16.03
C HIS A 84 -5.06 6.99 16.82
N VAL A 85 -3.87 6.36 16.78
CA VAL A 85 -3.56 5.16 17.57
C VAL A 85 -3.40 5.55 19.04
N ILE A 86 -2.56 6.55 19.30
CA ILE A 86 -2.25 7.04 20.66
C ILE A 86 -3.53 7.39 21.42
N ASN A 87 -4.53 7.95 20.75
CA ASN A 87 -5.79 8.36 21.36
C ASN A 87 -6.75 7.20 21.68
N VAL A 88 -6.54 6.00 21.12
CA VAL A 88 -7.50 4.89 21.25
C VAL A 88 -6.92 3.62 21.86
N VAL A 89 -5.60 3.49 21.96
CA VAL A 89 -4.96 2.33 22.59
C VAL A 89 -5.14 2.33 24.10
N CYS A 90 -5.35 1.14 24.65
CA CYS A 90 -5.34 0.87 26.08
C CYS A 90 -4.21 -0.09 26.45
N ARG A 91 -3.87 -0.13 27.73
CA ARG A 91 -2.77 -0.95 28.26
C ARG A 91 -3.00 -2.45 28.05
N GLU A 92 -4.26 -2.87 28.07
CA GLU A 92 -4.73 -4.25 27.92
C GLU A 92 -4.82 -4.68 26.46
N ASP A 93 -4.70 -3.74 25.52
CA ASP A 93 -4.75 -4.06 24.10
C ASP A 93 -3.41 -4.64 23.63
N ASP A 94 -3.47 -5.62 22.74
CA ASP A 94 -2.32 -6.08 21.97
C ASP A 94 -2.13 -5.16 20.74
N LEU A 95 -0.90 -4.69 20.52
CA LEU A 95 -0.52 -3.86 19.38
C LEU A 95 0.41 -4.63 18.42
N LEU A 96 0.06 -4.65 17.14
CA LEU A 96 0.88 -5.23 16.08
C LEU A 96 1.46 -4.13 15.19
N ILE A 97 2.79 -4.09 15.03
CA ILE A 97 3.47 -3.21 14.08
C ILE A 97 3.96 -4.07 12.92
N ILE A 98 3.59 -3.71 11.69
CA ILE A 98 3.76 -4.51 10.48
C ILE A 98 4.66 -3.76 9.49
N ASP A 99 5.70 -4.44 9.02
CA ASP A 99 6.58 -3.96 7.95
C ASP A 99 6.84 -5.05 6.90
N ASP A 100 7.47 -4.73 5.78
CA ASP A 100 7.89 -5.73 4.80
C ASP A 100 9.18 -6.45 5.22
N VAL A 101 10.19 -5.70 5.71
CA VAL A 101 11.47 -6.23 6.19
C VAL A 101 11.88 -5.63 7.53
N TYR A 102 12.38 -6.48 8.43
CA TYR A 102 13.06 -6.02 9.65
C TYR A 102 14.58 -6.11 9.49
N GLU A 103 15.24 -4.95 9.46
CA GLU A 103 16.70 -4.87 9.36
C GLU A 103 17.33 -4.33 10.65
N SER A 104 17.44 -3.01 10.82
CA SER A 104 18.02 -2.43 12.04
C SER A 104 17.04 -2.30 13.20
N GLY A 105 15.76 -2.06 12.90
CA GLY A 105 14.73 -1.76 13.89
C GLY A 105 14.64 -0.29 14.32
N ASN A 106 15.45 0.61 13.76
CA ASN A 106 15.45 2.03 14.15
C ASN A 106 14.08 2.70 13.95
N THR A 107 13.45 2.49 12.79
CA THR A 107 12.11 3.02 12.50
C THR A 107 11.08 2.52 13.52
N ILE A 108 11.12 1.23 13.83
CA ILE A 108 10.21 0.58 14.77
C ILE A 108 10.41 1.09 16.19
N LYS A 109 11.67 1.27 16.61
CA LYS A 109 12.02 1.89 17.89
C LYS A 109 11.37 3.28 18.03
N GLU A 110 11.55 4.15 17.04
CA GLU A 110 10.98 5.50 17.05
C GLU A 110 9.45 5.51 17.10
N ILE A 111 8.81 4.57 16.40
CA ILE A 111 7.36 4.36 16.47
C ILE A 111 6.94 4.02 17.89
N ILE A 112 7.58 3.02 18.51
CA ILE A 112 7.24 2.56 19.85
C ILE A 112 7.50 3.64 20.90
N GLU A 113 8.65 4.32 20.85
CA GLU A 113 8.97 5.42 21.77
C GLU A 113 8.01 6.59 21.62
N THR A 114 7.52 6.87 20.40
CA THR A 114 6.49 7.88 20.16
C THR A 114 5.15 7.46 20.76
N ILE A 115 4.75 6.19 20.62
CA ILE A 115 3.54 5.65 21.25
C ILE A 115 3.66 5.70 22.77
N GLN A 116 4.80 5.29 23.34
CA GLN A 116 5.05 5.32 24.78
C GLN A 116 4.94 6.73 25.35
N ARG A 117 5.54 7.72 24.68
CA ARG A 117 5.45 9.14 25.09
C ARG A 117 4.03 9.68 24.99
N GLY A 118 3.30 9.32 23.94
CA GLY A 118 1.94 9.79 23.68
C GLY A 118 0.87 9.14 24.57
N ALA A 119 0.84 7.81 24.61
CA ALA A 119 -0.17 7.02 25.33
C ALA A 119 0.15 6.90 26.83
N ARG A 120 1.42 7.06 27.23
CA ARG A 120 1.88 7.02 28.63
C ARG A 120 1.43 5.71 29.31
N ALA A 121 0.68 5.79 30.41
CA ALA A 121 0.18 4.63 31.14
C ALA A 121 -0.75 3.71 30.31
N ASN A 122 -1.36 4.25 29.23
CA ASN A 122 -2.21 3.51 28.31
C ASN A 122 -1.42 2.77 27.21
N THR A 123 -0.09 2.83 27.22
CA THR A 123 0.72 2.08 26.25
C THR A 123 0.39 0.59 26.34
N PRO A 124 0.05 -0.06 25.21
CA PRO A 124 -0.12 -1.51 25.12
C PRO A 124 0.98 -2.28 25.84
N ARG A 125 0.60 -3.22 26.72
CA ARG A 125 1.57 -4.07 27.43
C ARG A 125 2.27 -5.02 26.46
N ASN A 126 1.53 -5.53 25.49
CA ASN A 126 2.03 -6.44 24.47
C ASN A 126 2.14 -5.69 23.14
N ILE A 127 3.37 -5.53 22.66
CA ILE A 127 3.66 -5.01 21.34
C ILE A 127 4.43 -6.08 20.57
N TYR A 128 3.99 -6.38 19.35
CA TYR A 128 4.59 -7.37 18.47
C TYR A 128 5.02 -6.70 17.17
N ILE A 129 6.18 -7.12 16.65
CA ILE A 129 6.70 -6.67 15.37
C ILE A 129 6.52 -7.83 14.39
N ALA A 130 5.91 -7.56 13.23
CA ALA A 130 5.61 -8.58 12.23
C ALA A 130 6.13 -8.15 10.86
N THR A 131 6.95 -9.00 10.25
CA THR A 131 7.52 -8.71 8.92
C THR A 131 7.48 -9.93 8.02
N ILE A 132 7.58 -9.73 6.70
CA ILE A 132 7.77 -10.86 5.79
C ILE A 132 9.18 -11.40 5.96
N HIS A 133 10.17 -10.53 5.81
CA HIS A 133 11.58 -10.89 5.96
C HIS A 133 12.19 -10.25 7.21
N SER A 134 13.20 -10.91 7.77
CA SER A 134 14.04 -10.37 8.83
C SER A 134 15.50 -10.65 8.51
N LYS A 135 16.39 -9.71 8.87
CA LYS A 135 17.84 -9.86 8.73
C LYS A 135 18.49 -9.83 10.12
N PRO A 136 18.53 -10.96 10.85
CA PRO A 136 19.01 -11.01 12.24
C PRO A 136 20.40 -10.39 12.47
N GLU A 137 21.32 -10.56 11.52
CA GLU A 137 22.68 -10.01 11.56
C GLU A 137 22.71 -8.48 11.67
N ASN A 138 21.65 -7.80 11.22
CA ASN A 138 21.55 -6.34 11.18
C ASN A 138 20.75 -5.76 12.36
N HIS A 139 20.14 -6.59 13.22
CA HIS A 139 19.27 -6.14 14.30
C HIS A 139 20.02 -5.26 15.31
N ARG A 140 19.45 -4.09 15.63
CA ARG A 140 19.97 -3.17 16.67
C ARG A 140 18.96 -2.88 17.77
N TYR A 141 17.70 -3.23 17.54
CA TYR A 141 16.60 -3.07 18.47
C TYR A 141 15.84 -4.40 18.54
N THR A 142 15.70 -4.98 19.74
CA THR A 142 15.11 -6.31 19.94
C THR A 142 14.26 -6.40 21.20
N ASP A 143 13.83 -5.26 21.76
CA ASP A 143 13.08 -5.16 23.02
C ASP A 143 11.69 -5.82 22.94
N TYR A 144 11.17 -6.02 21.73
CA TYR A 144 9.86 -6.63 21.48
C TYR A 144 9.99 -7.83 20.54
N PRO A 145 9.09 -8.84 20.66
CA PRO A 145 9.13 -10.02 19.80
C PRO A 145 8.99 -9.65 18.32
N ILE A 146 9.92 -10.15 17.51
CA ILE A 146 9.93 -10.02 16.05
C ILE A 146 9.46 -11.36 15.46
N ILE A 147 8.37 -11.32 14.69
CA ILE A 147 7.80 -12.47 13.99
C ILE A 147 7.97 -12.23 12.50
N SER A 148 8.91 -12.94 11.88
CA SER A 148 9.08 -12.92 10.42
C SER A 148 8.53 -14.18 9.77
N VAL A 149 8.23 -14.16 8.47
CA VAL A 149 7.99 -15.40 7.71
C VAL A 149 9.31 -16.14 7.48
N ALA A 150 10.33 -15.42 7.00
CA ALA A 150 11.66 -15.94 6.74
C ALA A 150 12.77 -15.03 7.31
N GLU A 151 13.89 -15.63 7.64
CA GLU A 151 15.14 -14.94 7.99
C GLU A 151 16.12 -15.06 6.82
N LEU A 152 16.80 -13.96 6.48
CA LEU A 152 17.75 -13.88 5.38
C LEU A 152 19.09 -13.33 5.89
N PRO A 153 20.22 -13.69 5.23
CA PRO A 153 21.52 -13.08 5.52
C PRO A 153 21.50 -11.55 5.35
N GLY A 154 22.33 -10.84 6.12
CA GLY A 154 22.32 -9.37 6.18
C GLY A 154 22.67 -8.70 4.85
N ASN A 155 23.46 -9.39 4.01
CA ASN A 155 23.95 -8.90 2.72
C ASN A 155 23.02 -9.18 1.53
N ILE A 156 21.92 -9.92 1.70
CA ILE A 156 20.93 -10.11 0.62
C ILE A 156 20.16 -8.81 0.41
N TRP A 157 20.12 -8.33 -0.83
CA TRP A 157 19.23 -7.24 -1.20
C TRP A 157 17.89 -7.83 -1.64
N ILE A 158 16.83 -7.55 -0.89
CA ILE A 158 15.47 -7.94 -1.26
C ILE A 158 14.91 -6.83 -2.15
N ASP A 159 14.33 -7.21 -3.27
CA ASP A 159 13.71 -6.28 -4.20
C ASP A 159 12.23 -6.64 -4.35
N TYR A 160 11.39 -5.80 -3.74
CA TYR A 160 9.94 -5.99 -3.69
C TYR A 160 9.24 -5.43 -4.94
N PRO A 161 7.94 -5.76 -5.16
CA PRO A 161 7.16 -5.14 -6.24
C PRO A 161 7.08 -3.60 -6.14
N HIS A 162 7.18 -3.03 -4.94
CA HIS A 162 7.13 -1.58 -4.71
C HIS A 162 8.51 -0.90 -4.70
N GLU A 163 9.52 -1.51 -5.33
CA GLU A 163 10.91 -1.01 -5.37
C GLU A 163 11.53 -1.01 -6.78
N LEU A 164 10.70 -1.08 -7.84
CA LEU A 164 11.14 -1.09 -9.23
C LEU A 164 12.18 -0.02 -9.57
N ALA A 165 12.03 1.20 -9.03
CA ALA A 165 12.95 2.28 -9.34
C ALA A 165 14.36 2.06 -8.79
N ASP A 166 14.54 1.21 -7.79
CA ASP A 166 15.85 0.96 -7.16
C ASP A 166 16.75 0.06 -8.01
N LEU A 167 16.17 -0.63 -9.00
CA LEU A 167 16.90 -1.39 -10.02
C LEU A 167 17.44 -0.53 -11.17
N VAL A 168 17.08 0.76 -11.21
CA VAL A 168 17.58 1.67 -12.24
C VAL A 168 19.06 1.93 -12.05
N THR A 169 19.84 1.64 -13.08
CA THR A 169 21.27 1.94 -13.13
C THR A 169 21.56 3.00 -14.20
N ALA A 170 22.82 3.41 -14.31
CA ALA A 170 23.29 4.29 -15.38
C ALA A 170 23.23 3.62 -16.76
N ASP A 171 23.13 2.28 -16.83
CA ASP A 171 22.96 1.57 -18.09
C ASP A 171 21.54 1.81 -18.66
N PRO A 172 21.42 2.41 -19.87
CA PRO A 172 20.12 2.69 -20.47
C PRO A 172 19.36 1.44 -20.90
N SER A 173 19.98 0.26 -20.91
CA SER A 173 19.33 -1.01 -21.25
C SER A 173 18.55 -1.65 -20.10
N ASP A 174 18.63 -1.08 -18.88
CA ASP A 174 17.92 -1.54 -17.68
C ASP A 174 18.09 -3.05 -17.41
N PRO A 175 19.34 -3.56 -17.29
CA PRO A 175 19.60 -5.00 -17.22
C PRO A 175 18.97 -5.66 -15.99
N LEU A 176 19.00 -5.00 -14.81
CA LEU A 176 18.42 -5.53 -13.58
C LEU A 176 16.89 -5.61 -13.63
N ILE A 177 16.24 -4.63 -14.27
CA ILE A 177 14.78 -4.67 -14.47
C ILE A 177 14.44 -5.80 -15.44
N LYS A 178 15.21 -5.97 -16.51
CA LYS A 178 15.03 -7.05 -17.50
C LYS A 178 15.21 -8.43 -16.89
N GLU A 179 16.20 -8.58 -16.01
CA GLU A 179 16.48 -9.82 -15.28
C GLU A 179 15.33 -10.18 -14.33
N LYS A 180 14.86 -9.21 -13.54
CA LYS A 180 13.71 -9.41 -12.63
C LYS A 180 12.44 -9.77 -13.39
N ASP A 181 12.09 -8.95 -14.38
CA ASP A 181 10.79 -8.99 -15.02
C ASP A 181 10.83 -8.43 -16.46
N PRO A 182 10.97 -9.33 -17.46
CA PRO A 182 10.96 -8.95 -18.87
C PRO A 182 9.68 -8.23 -19.31
N HIS A 183 8.53 -8.45 -18.66
CA HIS A 183 7.29 -7.77 -19.00
C HIS A 183 7.32 -6.31 -18.56
N VAL A 184 7.79 -6.04 -17.34
CA VAL A 184 8.02 -4.66 -16.89
C VAL A 184 9.00 -3.96 -17.81
N TRP A 185 10.11 -4.61 -18.13
CA TRP A 185 11.09 -4.07 -19.07
C TRP A 185 10.44 -3.71 -20.41
N ASN A 186 9.67 -4.61 -21.01
CA ASN A 186 8.98 -4.34 -22.27
C ASN A 186 8.06 -3.10 -22.18
N LEU A 187 7.26 -3.00 -21.10
CA LEU A 187 6.37 -1.87 -20.86
C LEU A 187 7.13 -0.54 -20.76
N LEU A 188 8.21 -0.50 -19.97
CA LEU A 188 9.01 0.71 -19.77
C LEU A 188 9.71 1.17 -21.06
N HIS A 189 10.10 0.22 -21.91
CA HIS A 189 10.74 0.49 -23.21
C HIS A 189 9.77 0.71 -24.37
N GLY A 190 8.46 0.76 -24.10
CA GLY A 190 7.43 1.10 -25.10
C GLY A 190 7.09 -0.03 -26.08
N PHE A 191 7.45 -1.28 -25.75
CA PHE A 191 7.02 -2.45 -26.51
C PHE A 191 5.58 -2.84 -26.14
N ASP A 192 4.80 -3.27 -27.14
CA ASP A 192 3.44 -3.76 -26.91
C ASP A 192 3.49 -5.09 -26.14
N ASP A 193 3.06 -5.05 -24.88
CA ASP A 193 3.08 -6.21 -24.00
C ASP A 193 1.70 -6.87 -23.97
N ASN A 194 1.57 -7.96 -24.75
CA ASN A 194 0.41 -8.84 -24.77
C ASN A 194 0.32 -9.75 -23.52
N TYR A 195 0.77 -9.28 -22.35
CA TYR A 195 0.67 -10.05 -21.12
C TYR A 195 -0.79 -10.38 -20.81
N LYS A 196 -1.14 -11.66 -20.90
CA LYS A 196 -2.51 -12.18 -20.71
C LYS A 196 -2.83 -12.51 -19.24
N GLY A 197 -1.89 -12.32 -18.32
CA GLY A 197 -2.04 -12.82 -16.95
C GLY A 197 -1.85 -14.32 -16.83
N ARG A 198 -1.71 -14.81 -15.60
CA ARG A 198 -2.04 -16.21 -15.30
C ARG A 198 -3.51 -16.46 -15.62
N PRO A 199 -3.90 -17.66 -16.12
CA PRO A 199 -5.31 -17.99 -16.30
C PRO A 199 -6.07 -17.75 -15.00
N ASN A 200 -7.04 -16.84 -15.04
CA ASN A 200 -7.86 -16.53 -13.88
C ASN A 200 -9.18 -17.30 -13.96
N ALA A 201 -9.26 -18.40 -13.22
CA ALA A 201 -10.46 -19.23 -13.15
C ALA A 201 -11.66 -18.49 -12.52
N VAL A 202 -11.41 -17.45 -11.73
CA VAL A 202 -12.44 -16.68 -11.04
C VAL A 202 -12.50 -15.28 -11.63
N LYS A 203 -13.40 -15.07 -12.60
CA LYS A 203 -13.51 -13.83 -13.40
C LYS A 203 -13.54 -12.54 -12.58
N SER A 204 -14.19 -12.54 -11.42
CA SER A 204 -14.31 -11.37 -10.55
C SER A 204 -13.05 -11.08 -9.72
N TYR A 205 -12.14 -12.05 -9.55
CA TYR A 205 -10.90 -11.85 -8.81
C TYR A 205 -9.89 -11.07 -9.64
N LEU A 206 -9.20 -10.11 -9.02
CA LEU A 206 -8.09 -9.40 -9.65
C LEU A 206 -6.75 -10.00 -9.17
N PRO A 207 -5.99 -10.64 -10.07
CA PRO A 207 -4.64 -11.11 -9.75
C PRO A 207 -3.68 -9.97 -9.34
N PRO A 208 -2.76 -10.21 -8.37
CA PRO A 208 -1.81 -9.19 -7.92
C PRO A 208 -0.84 -8.75 -9.02
N ASP A 209 -0.42 -9.65 -9.90
CA ASP A 209 0.41 -9.35 -11.07
C ASP A 209 -0.34 -8.50 -12.11
N LYS A 210 -1.62 -8.78 -12.38
CA LYS A 210 -2.45 -7.94 -13.25
C LYS A 210 -2.55 -6.51 -12.71
N ILE A 211 -2.80 -6.33 -11.42
CA ILE A 211 -2.81 -4.99 -10.79
C ILE A 211 -1.45 -4.32 -10.94
N TYR A 212 -0.36 -5.06 -10.73
CA TYR A 212 1.00 -4.55 -10.86
C TYR A 212 1.29 -4.01 -12.27
N TYR A 213 1.08 -4.83 -13.30
CA TYR A 213 1.32 -4.41 -14.69
C TYR A 213 0.35 -3.33 -15.18
N ASP A 214 -0.93 -3.41 -14.83
CA ASP A 214 -1.93 -2.41 -15.22
C ASP A 214 -1.63 -1.04 -14.58
N SER A 215 -1.08 -1.04 -13.36
CA SER A 215 -0.62 0.18 -12.71
C SER A 215 0.58 0.80 -13.41
N ILE A 216 1.52 -0.02 -13.88
CA ILE A 216 2.67 0.44 -14.67
C ILE A 216 2.19 1.07 -15.98
N ARG A 217 1.29 0.39 -16.70
CA ARG A 217 0.69 0.91 -17.95
C ARG A 217 -0.02 2.24 -17.73
N LEU A 218 -0.84 2.34 -16.68
CA LEU A 218 -1.56 3.56 -16.37
C LEU A 218 -0.60 4.70 -16.02
N ALA A 219 0.46 4.43 -15.25
CA ALA A 219 1.48 5.43 -14.92
C ALA A 219 2.19 5.96 -16.16
N LEU A 220 2.65 5.07 -17.04
CA LEU A 220 3.29 5.44 -18.30
C LEU A 220 2.37 6.28 -19.18
N ARG A 221 1.10 5.87 -19.33
CA ARG A 221 0.10 6.63 -20.10
C ARG A 221 -0.12 8.03 -19.52
N ILE A 222 -0.36 8.13 -18.21
CA ILE A 222 -0.62 9.43 -17.58
C ILE A 222 0.60 10.35 -17.66
N ALA A 223 1.80 9.84 -17.38
CA ALA A 223 3.01 10.64 -17.35
C ALA A 223 3.51 11.03 -18.75
N LEU A 224 3.54 10.09 -19.70
CA LEU A 224 4.16 10.30 -21.01
C LEU A 224 3.17 10.71 -22.10
N THR A 225 1.97 10.13 -22.11
CA THR A 225 0.94 10.44 -23.12
C THR A 225 0.11 11.66 -22.72
N GLU A 226 -0.46 11.64 -21.52
CA GLU A 226 -1.30 12.75 -21.00
C GLU A 226 -0.46 13.92 -20.44
N LYS A 227 0.87 13.72 -20.34
CA LYS A 227 1.84 14.72 -19.83
C LYS A 227 1.45 15.29 -18.47
N TYR A 228 0.93 14.43 -17.59
CA TYR A 228 0.46 14.81 -16.27
C TYR A 228 1.29 14.14 -15.17
N VAL A 229 1.91 14.96 -14.31
CA VAL A 229 2.63 14.50 -13.12
C VAL A 229 2.12 15.29 -11.91
N PRO A 230 1.45 14.65 -10.93
CA PRO A 230 0.92 15.37 -9.77
C PRO A 230 2.03 15.82 -8.82
N ASP A 231 1.70 16.73 -7.91
CA ASP A 231 2.52 17.06 -6.74
C ASP A 231 2.29 16.05 -5.60
N PHE A 232 1.04 15.60 -5.44
CA PHE A 232 0.65 14.60 -4.44
C PHE A 232 -0.09 13.44 -5.11
N LEU A 233 0.42 12.22 -4.89
CA LEU A 233 -0.27 10.97 -5.17
C LEU A 233 -0.90 10.47 -3.87
N ILE A 234 -2.20 10.25 -3.88
CA ILE A 234 -2.95 9.79 -2.70
C ILE A 234 -3.57 8.43 -2.98
N ALA A 235 -3.07 7.41 -2.30
CA ALA A 235 -3.59 6.05 -2.38
C ALA A 235 -4.77 5.85 -1.42
N LEU A 236 -5.95 5.54 -1.96
CA LEU A 236 -7.10 5.23 -1.13
C LEU A 236 -7.03 3.80 -0.63
N TRP A 237 -6.94 3.60 0.68
CA TRP A 237 -6.96 2.27 1.28
C TRP A 237 -8.42 1.81 1.52
N PRO A 238 -8.81 0.56 1.15
CA PRO A 238 -7.91 -0.54 0.77
C PRO A 238 -7.61 -0.83 -0.69
N GLY A 239 -8.44 -0.41 -1.65
CA GLY A 239 -8.19 -0.76 -3.05
C GLY A 239 -6.89 -0.17 -3.59
N GLY A 240 -6.74 1.16 -3.48
CA GLY A 240 -5.70 1.94 -4.13
C GLY A 240 -4.26 1.59 -3.74
N ILE A 241 -3.99 1.00 -2.58
CA ILE A 241 -2.60 0.76 -2.13
C ILE A 241 -1.81 -0.08 -3.13
N ASN A 242 -2.35 -1.24 -3.50
CA ASN A 242 -1.65 -2.19 -4.39
C ASN A 242 -1.47 -1.64 -5.81
N ALA A 243 -2.31 -0.68 -6.22
CA ALA A 243 -2.19 -0.02 -7.52
C ALA A 243 -1.27 1.21 -7.49
N CYS A 244 -1.29 1.99 -6.42
CA CYS A 244 -0.54 3.24 -6.32
C CYS A 244 0.95 3.02 -6.09
N LEU A 245 1.34 1.94 -5.40
CA LEU A 245 2.75 1.64 -5.15
C LEU A 245 3.53 1.43 -6.46
N PRO A 246 3.18 0.47 -7.34
CA PRO A 246 3.86 0.31 -8.63
C PRO A 246 3.73 1.55 -9.52
N PHE A 247 2.57 2.24 -9.50
CA PHE A 247 2.39 3.50 -10.22
C PHE A 247 3.44 4.55 -9.81
N HIS A 248 3.68 4.70 -8.50
CA HIS A 248 4.67 5.64 -7.97
C HIS A 248 6.09 5.24 -8.34
N GLU A 249 6.41 3.94 -8.34
CA GLU A 249 7.75 3.49 -8.74
C GLU A 249 8.03 3.76 -10.23
N VAL A 250 7.02 3.71 -11.10
CA VAL A 250 7.19 4.17 -12.49
C VAL A 250 7.51 5.66 -12.55
N LEU A 251 6.87 6.52 -11.75
CA LEU A 251 7.21 7.94 -11.74
C LEU A 251 8.64 8.18 -11.25
N LYS A 252 9.09 7.45 -10.23
CA LYS A 252 10.50 7.48 -9.81
C LYS A 252 11.44 7.00 -10.93
N TYR A 253 11.09 5.91 -11.62
CA TYR A 253 11.85 5.41 -12.76
C TYR A 253 11.99 6.49 -13.84
N LEU A 254 10.87 7.08 -14.27
CA LEU A 254 10.86 8.15 -15.28
C LEU A 254 11.67 9.36 -14.84
N HIS A 255 11.65 9.70 -13.56
CA HIS A 255 12.48 10.79 -13.02
C HIS A 255 13.96 10.45 -13.03
N LYS A 256 14.36 9.24 -12.63
CA LYS A 256 15.75 8.75 -12.72
C LYS A 256 16.24 8.69 -14.17
N LYS A 257 15.34 8.49 -15.14
CA LYS A 257 15.60 8.56 -16.59
C LYS A 257 15.46 9.97 -17.19
N GLU A 258 15.25 10.99 -16.35
CA GLU A 258 15.12 12.40 -16.76
C GLU A 258 13.94 12.67 -17.72
N LEU A 259 12.95 11.78 -17.77
CA LEU A 259 11.76 11.91 -18.60
C LEU A 259 10.67 12.78 -17.96
N ILE A 260 10.73 12.95 -16.64
CA ILE A 260 9.86 13.87 -15.88
C ILE A 260 10.68 14.69 -14.86
N SER A 261 10.21 15.89 -14.57
CA SER A 261 10.94 16.86 -13.73
C SER A 261 10.82 16.65 -12.23
N LYS A 262 9.83 15.88 -11.76
CA LYS A 262 9.56 15.67 -10.34
C LYS A 262 8.92 14.31 -10.08
N VAL A 263 9.03 13.86 -8.83
CA VAL A 263 8.31 12.70 -8.28
C VAL A 263 7.29 13.24 -7.27
N PRO A 264 6.02 12.80 -7.32
CA PRO A 264 5.02 13.25 -6.35
C PRO A 264 5.35 12.77 -4.94
N ASP A 265 4.96 13.57 -3.94
CA ASP A 265 4.83 13.06 -2.58
C ASP A 265 3.69 12.02 -2.54
N HIS A 266 3.86 10.92 -1.81
CA HIS A 266 2.96 9.78 -1.86
C HIS A 266 2.53 9.31 -0.47
N ILE A 267 1.23 9.35 -0.22
CA ILE A 267 0.61 8.97 1.05
C ILE A 267 -0.62 8.08 0.85
N SER A 268 -0.94 7.26 1.84
CA SER A 268 -2.22 6.56 1.93
C SER A 268 -3.23 7.30 2.78
N LEU A 269 -4.50 7.26 2.36
CA LEU A 269 -5.63 7.70 3.16
C LEU A 269 -6.50 6.49 3.49
N ASN A 270 -6.66 6.18 4.78
CA ASN A 270 -7.55 5.11 5.22
C ASN A 270 -9.01 5.56 5.08
N THR A 271 -9.76 4.89 4.21
CA THR A 271 -11.19 5.16 4.00
C THR A 271 -12.10 4.12 4.65
N THR A 272 -11.52 3.10 5.29
CA THR A 272 -12.28 2.07 5.99
C THR A 272 -13.01 2.69 7.18
N ARG A 273 -14.30 2.43 7.30
CA ARG A 273 -15.09 2.89 8.46
C ARG A 273 -14.60 2.16 9.71
N THR A 274 -14.09 2.88 10.70
CA THR A 274 -13.80 2.31 12.01
C THR A 274 -15.09 2.28 12.83
N HIS A 275 -15.41 1.13 13.44
CA HIS A 275 -16.60 0.98 14.30
C HIS A 275 -16.54 1.85 15.58
N LEU A 276 -15.39 2.46 15.85
CA LEU A 276 -15.08 3.17 17.09
C LEU A 276 -15.16 4.70 16.99
N THR A 277 -15.40 5.27 15.81
CA THR A 277 -15.51 6.73 15.68
C THR A 277 -16.79 7.15 14.97
N TYR A 278 -17.65 7.89 15.69
CA TYR A 278 -18.84 8.55 15.12
C TYR A 278 -18.48 9.65 14.10
N ARG A 279 -17.20 10.05 14.03
CA ARG A 279 -16.66 10.92 12.99
C ARG A 279 -15.81 10.09 12.06
N SER A 280 -16.11 10.16 10.77
CA SER A 280 -15.33 9.50 9.73
C SER A 280 -13.98 10.20 9.54
N ASN A 281 -13.04 10.01 10.46
CA ASN A 281 -11.69 10.56 10.38
C ASN A 281 -10.91 9.79 9.31
N ILE A 282 -10.47 10.49 8.26
CA ILE A 282 -9.51 9.92 7.31
C ILE A 282 -8.12 10.06 7.94
N ILE A 283 -7.49 8.93 8.22
CA ILE A 283 -6.12 8.87 8.71
C ILE A 283 -5.17 9.30 7.58
N GLY A 284 -4.20 10.16 7.90
CA GLY A 284 -3.27 10.76 6.94
C GLY A 284 -3.60 12.20 6.53
N LEU A 285 -4.76 12.74 6.91
CA LEU A 285 -5.14 14.13 6.55
C LEU A 285 -4.22 15.20 7.12
N LYS A 286 -3.75 15.03 8.37
CA LYS A 286 -2.87 16.01 9.02
C LYS A 286 -1.53 16.17 8.29
N TYR A 287 -1.02 15.08 7.70
CA TYR A 287 0.16 15.15 6.86
C TYR A 287 -0.05 16.11 5.68
N LEU A 288 -1.23 16.01 5.04
CA LEU A 288 -1.59 16.80 3.88
C LEU A 288 -1.82 18.28 4.22
N THR A 289 -2.36 18.59 5.40
CA THR A 289 -2.59 19.99 5.81
C THR A 289 -1.33 20.81 5.90
N ASP A 290 -0.22 20.17 6.24
CA ASP A 290 1.05 20.85 6.46
C ASP A 290 1.85 21.00 5.15
N ARG A 291 1.40 20.38 4.04
CA ARG A 291 2.19 20.24 2.80
C ARG A 291 1.46 20.64 1.51
N ILE A 292 0.14 20.53 1.46
CA ILE A 292 -0.63 20.93 0.28
C ILE A 292 -0.82 22.45 0.27
N GLU A 293 -0.44 23.05 -0.86
CA GLU A 293 -0.65 24.44 -1.21
C GLU A 293 -1.63 24.55 -2.39
N LYS A 294 -2.19 25.74 -2.59
CA LYS A 294 -3.29 25.99 -3.55
C LYS A 294 -2.96 25.59 -4.99
N ASN A 295 -1.71 25.74 -5.39
CA ASN A 295 -1.19 25.43 -6.74
C ASN A 295 -0.81 23.96 -6.92
N HIS A 296 -0.76 23.16 -5.86
CA HIS A 296 -0.41 21.75 -5.98
C HIS A 296 -1.51 20.95 -6.69
N HIS A 297 -1.08 20.05 -7.58
CA HIS A 297 -1.91 19.08 -8.26
C HIS A 297 -2.00 17.79 -7.47
N VAL A 298 -3.22 17.34 -7.18
CA VAL A 298 -3.50 16.15 -6.39
C VAL A 298 -4.09 15.07 -7.29
N LEU A 299 -3.50 13.88 -7.28
CA LEU A 299 -4.06 12.70 -7.92
C LEU A 299 -4.55 11.72 -6.86
N LEU A 300 -5.87 11.56 -6.76
CA LEU A 300 -6.50 10.51 -5.97
C LEU A 300 -6.53 9.23 -6.79
N MET A 301 -6.11 8.11 -6.21
CA MET A 301 -6.07 6.85 -6.93
C MET A 301 -6.63 5.68 -6.12
N GLU A 302 -7.43 4.86 -6.82
CA GLU A 302 -8.02 3.62 -6.34
C GLU A 302 -7.90 2.54 -7.43
N THR A 303 -8.11 1.26 -7.10
CA THR A 303 -8.11 0.18 -8.11
C THR A 303 -9.32 0.21 -9.03
N ALA A 304 -10.51 0.48 -8.50
CA ALA A 304 -11.75 0.48 -9.27
C ALA A 304 -12.63 1.69 -8.92
N PHE A 305 -13.09 2.41 -9.95
CA PHE A 305 -14.07 3.48 -9.83
C PHE A 305 -15.45 2.93 -10.16
N ARG A 306 -16.38 3.05 -9.22
CA ARG A 306 -17.79 2.66 -9.38
C ARG A 306 -18.65 3.91 -9.56
N SER A 307 -19.50 4.24 -8.59
CA SER A 307 -20.39 5.39 -8.63
C SER A 307 -19.75 6.74 -8.25
N GLY A 308 -18.45 6.77 -7.92
CA GLY A 308 -17.77 8.00 -7.49
C GLY A 308 -18.13 8.52 -6.09
N ARG A 309 -18.99 7.81 -5.34
CA ARG A 309 -19.38 8.17 -3.97
C ARG A 309 -18.18 8.26 -3.02
N LEU A 310 -17.34 7.23 -2.99
CA LEU A 310 -16.15 7.19 -2.13
C LEU A 310 -15.21 8.37 -2.42
N MET A 311 -14.95 8.63 -3.71
CA MET A 311 -14.13 9.76 -4.13
C MET A 311 -14.73 11.09 -3.69
N SER A 312 -16.05 11.25 -3.81
CA SER A 312 -16.76 12.45 -3.39
C SER A 312 -16.64 12.68 -1.88
N ASP A 313 -16.79 11.63 -1.07
CA ASP A 313 -16.62 11.70 0.39
C ASP A 313 -15.19 12.09 0.78
N VAL A 314 -14.18 11.54 0.09
CA VAL A 314 -12.77 11.87 0.32
C VAL A 314 -12.47 13.31 -0.09
N VAL A 315 -12.89 13.74 -1.29
CA VAL A 315 -12.70 15.11 -1.77
C VAL A 315 -13.39 16.12 -0.87
N GLY A 316 -14.61 15.83 -0.41
CA GLY A 316 -15.35 16.67 0.53
C GLY A 316 -14.55 16.91 1.82
N LYS A 317 -14.01 15.86 2.42
CA LYS A 317 -13.19 15.96 3.64
C LYS A 317 -11.84 16.63 3.40
N LEU A 318 -11.19 16.36 2.28
CA LEU A 318 -9.97 17.06 1.89
C LEU A 318 -10.26 18.55 1.76
N LYS A 319 -11.37 18.93 1.13
CA LYS A 319 -11.76 20.34 0.97
C LYS A 319 -12.13 20.99 2.30
N GLU A 320 -12.82 20.29 3.19
CA GLU A 320 -13.13 20.76 4.54
C GLU A 320 -11.86 21.04 5.36
N THR A 321 -10.89 20.12 5.28
CA THR A 321 -9.66 20.17 6.05
C THR A 321 -8.67 21.19 5.48
N LEU A 322 -8.40 21.13 4.17
CA LEU A 322 -7.42 21.97 3.47
C LEU A 322 -7.99 23.36 3.10
N ARG A 323 -9.31 23.51 3.09
CA ARG A 323 -10.02 24.77 2.83
C ARG A 323 -9.54 25.47 1.55
N ARG A 324 -8.87 26.61 1.70
CA ARG A 324 -8.36 27.44 0.58
C ARG A 324 -7.11 26.85 -0.09
N ASN A 325 -6.43 25.91 0.57
CA ASN A 325 -5.22 25.27 0.06
C ASN A 325 -5.53 24.14 -0.94
N LEU A 326 -6.78 23.69 -1.05
CA LEU A 326 -7.18 22.71 -2.08
C LEU A 326 -8.06 23.36 -3.14
N SER A 327 -7.53 23.52 -4.35
CA SER A 327 -8.34 23.84 -5.53
C SER A 327 -8.96 22.56 -6.09
N LEU A 328 -10.29 22.53 -6.27
CA LEU A 328 -10.97 21.35 -6.81
C LEU A 328 -10.60 21.10 -8.28
N ASP A 329 -10.25 22.14 -9.03
CA ASP A 329 -9.77 22.02 -10.42
C ASP A 329 -8.42 21.31 -10.50
N ASN A 330 -7.65 21.33 -9.41
CA ASN A 330 -6.35 20.67 -9.30
C ASN A 330 -6.45 19.24 -8.77
N VAL A 331 -7.65 18.75 -8.48
CA VAL A 331 -7.89 17.37 -8.03
C VAL A 331 -8.33 16.53 -9.23
N LYS A 332 -7.52 15.50 -9.53
CA LYS A 332 -7.83 14.48 -10.53
C LYS A 332 -7.98 13.10 -9.89
N ILE A 333 -8.68 12.21 -10.57
CA ILE A 333 -8.93 10.83 -10.17
C ILE A 333 -8.35 9.88 -11.20
N ALA A 334 -7.51 8.94 -10.76
CA ALA A 334 -7.04 7.81 -11.55
C ALA A 334 -7.57 6.48 -11.00
N THR A 335 -7.88 5.54 -11.89
CA THR A 335 -8.27 4.17 -11.52
C THR A 335 -7.74 3.16 -12.52
N LEU A 336 -7.51 1.91 -12.13
CA LEU A 336 -7.22 0.87 -13.14
C LEU A 336 -8.49 0.53 -13.92
N TYR A 337 -9.58 0.27 -13.20
CA TYR A 337 -10.85 -0.15 -13.78
C TYR A 337 -11.96 0.85 -13.51
N TYR A 338 -12.80 1.11 -14.50
CA TYR A 338 -13.97 1.97 -14.39
C TYR A 338 -15.23 1.18 -14.71
N ASN A 339 -16.19 1.13 -13.77
CA ASN A 339 -17.51 0.57 -14.02
C ASN A 339 -18.52 1.70 -14.31
N PRO A 340 -18.86 1.95 -15.59
CA PRO A 340 -19.81 2.98 -15.98
C PRO A 340 -21.27 2.62 -15.68
N ASP A 341 -21.56 1.33 -15.46
CA ASP A 341 -22.92 0.81 -15.28
C ASP A 341 -23.35 0.84 -13.80
N ASP A 342 -22.45 1.19 -12.89
CA ASP A 342 -22.72 1.27 -11.46
C ASP A 342 -23.39 2.59 -11.07
N ASP A 343 -24.72 2.57 -10.95
CA ASP A 343 -25.50 3.72 -10.47
C ASP A 343 -25.85 3.61 -8.98
N SER A 344 -24.96 3.08 -8.13
CA SER A 344 -25.23 3.03 -6.68
C SER A 344 -25.36 4.42 -6.01
N THR A 345 -25.20 5.51 -6.76
CA THR A 345 -25.32 6.89 -6.27
C THR A 345 -26.73 7.47 -6.27
N TRP A 346 -27.75 6.85 -6.88
CA TRP A 346 -29.20 7.22 -7.02
C TRP A 346 -29.72 8.61 -6.53
N THR A 347 -29.31 9.11 -5.37
CA THR A 347 -29.74 10.38 -4.76
C THR A 347 -28.65 11.47 -4.63
N VAL A 348 -27.39 11.18 -4.93
CA VAL A 348 -26.25 12.10 -4.72
C VAL A 348 -25.47 12.30 -6.02
N LYS A 349 -25.33 13.56 -6.46
CA LYS A 349 -24.44 13.91 -7.58
C LYS A 349 -22.98 13.81 -7.13
N PRO A 350 -22.17 12.89 -7.70
CA PRO A 350 -20.77 12.75 -7.29
C PRO A 350 -19.92 13.94 -7.76
N PHE A 351 -18.79 14.19 -7.08
CA PHE A 351 -17.79 15.18 -7.48
C PHE A 351 -17.32 14.97 -8.93
N ARG A 352 -17.18 13.71 -9.33
CA ARG A 352 -16.91 13.26 -10.70
C ARG A 352 -17.79 12.06 -11.00
N GLU A 353 -18.44 12.05 -12.16
CA GLU A 353 -19.25 10.92 -12.65
C GLU A 353 -18.39 9.82 -13.30
N LYS A 354 -17.18 10.19 -13.74
CA LYS A 354 -16.16 9.29 -14.29
C LYS A 354 -14.77 9.71 -13.81
N PRO A 355 -13.81 8.79 -13.70
CA PRO A 355 -12.44 9.13 -13.38
C PRO A 355 -11.80 9.96 -14.52
N ASP A 356 -10.85 10.83 -14.18
CA ASP A 356 -10.09 11.62 -15.15
C ASP A 356 -9.17 10.70 -15.98
N PHE A 357 -8.63 9.66 -15.36
CA PHE A 357 -7.79 8.65 -16.01
C PHE A 357 -8.21 7.24 -15.63
N TYR A 358 -8.29 6.35 -16.63
CA TYR A 358 -8.52 4.93 -16.40
C TYR A 358 -7.89 4.05 -17.49
N LEU A 359 -7.57 2.80 -17.15
CA LEU A 359 -7.01 1.83 -18.09
C LEU A 359 -8.11 1.11 -18.86
N GLU A 360 -9.02 0.44 -18.14
CA GLU A 360 -10.06 -0.42 -18.74
C GLU A 360 -11.45 -0.14 -18.16
N LYS A 361 -12.49 -0.40 -18.96
CA LYS A 361 -13.87 -0.46 -18.46
C LYS A 361 -14.20 -1.88 -18.01
N THR A 362 -15.06 -2.02 -17.01
CA THR A 362 -15.53 -3.32 -16.52
C THR A 362 -16.98 -3.24 -16.07
N SER A 363 -17.74 -4.32 -16.27
CA SER A 363 -19.07 -4.50 -15.66
C SER A 363 -19.01 -5.40 -14.42
N GLU A 364 -17.83 -5.94 -14.09
CA GLU A 364 -17.65 -6.94 -13.04
C GLU A 364 -17.55 -6.29 -11.66
N ASN A 365 -18.06 -6.99 -10.64
CA ASN A 365 -17.81 -6.66 -9.24
C ASN A 365 -16.45 -7.23 -8.83
N LEU A 366 -15.41 -6.39 -8.93
CA LEU A 366 -14.03 -6.81 -8.73
C LEU A 366 -13.70 -7.15 -7.26
N ILE A 367 -12.98 -8.25 -7.07
CA ILE A 367 -12.47 -8.74 -5.79
C ILE A 367 -10.95 -8.57 -5.80
N TYR A 368 -10.43 -7.70 -4.94
CA TYR A 368 -8.99 -7.42 -4.83
C TYR A 368 -8.21 -8.59 -4.21
N PRO A 369 -6.88 -8.67 -4.42
CA PRO A 369 -6.03 -9.74 -3.89
C PRO A 369 -6.16 -10.00 -2.39
N THR A 370 -6.33 -8.94 -1.60
CA THR A 370 -6.48 -9.02 -0.14
C THR A 370 -7.96 -9.08 0.30
N ASN A 371 -8.90 -9.16 -0.65
CA ASN A 371 -10.34 -9.27 -0.39
C ASN A 371 -10.89 -10.68 -0.66
N ILE A 372 -10.06 -11.72 -0.59
CA ILE A 372 -10.47 -13.11 -0.83
C ILE A 372 -11.58 -13.62 0.09
N HIS A 373 -11.80 -12.99 1.25
CA HIS A 373 -12.96 -13.26 2.12
C HIS A 373 -14.30 -12.90 1.46
N ARG A 374 -14.31 -12.13 0.36
CA ARG A 374 -15.49 -11.79 -0.44
C ARG A 374 -15.79 -12.79 -1.55
N LEU A 375 -14.94 -13.79 -1.75
CA LEU A 375 -15.21 -14.91 -2.64
C LEU A 375 -16.45 -15.67 -2.15
N SER A 376 -17.27 -16.17 -3.08
CA SER A 376 -18.50 -16.91 -2.75
C SER A 376 -18.20 -18.27 -2.12
N SER A 377 -17.11 -18.91 -2.58
CA SER A 377 -16.61 -20.19 -2.07
C SER A 377 -15.11 -20.09 -1.83
N PRO A 378 -14.63 -19.37 -0.80
CA PRO A 378 -13.21 -19.03 -0.65
C PRO A 378 -12.27 -20.24 -0.72
N LEU A 379 -12.59 -21.35 -0.03
CA LEU A 379 -11.74 -22.53 -0.01
C LEU A 379 -11.50 -23.11 -1.41
N GLU A 380 -12.56 -23.25 -2.21
CA GLU A 380 -12.48 -23.80 -3.56
C GLU A 380 -11.87 -22.80 -4.55
N GLN A 381 -12.35 -21.55 -4.50
CA GLN A 381 -11.94 -20.50 -5.43
C GLN A 381 -10.49 -20.09 -5.23
N ILE A 382 -9.98 -20.01 -4.00
CA ILE A 382 -8.55 -19.72 -3.75
C ILE A 382 -7.67 -20.82 -4.35
N ARG A 383 -8.08 -22.10 -4.24
CA ARG A 383 -7.34 -23.22 -4.86
C ARG A 383 -7.28 -23.12 -6.38
N GLN A 384 -8.36 -22.63 -7.00
CA GLN A 384 -8.42 -22.39 -8.45
C GLN A 384 -7.63 -21.15 -8.88
N ILE A 385 -7.55 -20.14 -8.01
CA ILE A 385 -6.81 -18.89 -8.24
C ILE A 385 -5.30 -19.15 -8.19
N ASP A 386 -4.80 -19.71 -7.09
CA ASP A 386 -3.37 -19.98 -6.91
C ASP A 386 -3.13 -21.03 -5.80
N ALA A 387 -2.38 -22.08 -6.15
CA ALA A 387 -2.12 -23.19 -5.24
C ALA A 387 -1.21 -22.82 -4.07
N GLU A 388 -0.27 -21.88 -4.25
CA GLU A 388 0.65 -21.45 -3.19
C GLU A 388 -0.05 -20.51 -2.22
N LEU A 389 -0.91 -19.62 -2.71
CA LEU A 389 -1.79 -18.81 -1.87
C LEU A 389 -2.73 -19.70 -1.05
N TYR A 390 -3.31 -20.74 -1.66
CA TYR A 390 -4.13 -21.72 -0.94
C TYR A 390 -3.35 -22.38 0.21
N LYS A 391 -2.13 -22.87 -0.05
CA LYS A 391 -1.27 -23.48 0.99
C LYS A 391 -0.98 -22.48 2.10
N SER A 392 -0.58 -21.27 1.74
CA SER A 392 -0.25 -20.19 2.67
C SER A 392 -1.37 -19.86 3.65
N ILE A 393 -2.63 -20.05 3.22
CA ILE A 393 -3.80 -19.81 4.07
C ILE A 393 -4.19 -21.09 4.83
N TYR A 394 -4.31 -22.23 4.16
CA TYR A 394 -5.00 -23.41 4.72
C TYR A 394 -4.10 -24.55 5.18
N THR A 395 -2.87 -24.67 4.66
CA THR A 395 -1.92 -25.76 4.98
C THR A 395 -0.85 -25.27 5.93
#